data_AF-A0A2S8FJR1-F1
#
_entry.id   AF-A0A2S8FJR1-F1
#
_cell.length_a   1.000
_cell.length_b   1.000
_cell.length_c   1.000
_cell.angle_alpha   90.00
_cell.angle_beta   90.00
_cell.angle_gamma   90.00
#
_symmetry.space_group_name_H-M   'P 1'
#
loop_
_entity.id
_entity.type
_entity.pdbx_description
1 polymer ?
#
loop_
_entity_poly.entity_id
_entity_poly.type
_entity_poly.pdbx_seq_one_letter_code
_entity_poly.pdbx_strand_id
1 'polypeptide(L)'
;MTLSAAEVIERIEATYPQLSSVLHDEIVEGLTHLQIAEFSRLTQQQIDEHDCDGFQRTCRLFIELWDNAVPAVINALNVSFLEHLVFEDETILRRWAYDGMPERMRVAYEEMQLHNRRIHGQENA
;
A
#
# COMPACT_ATOMS: atom_id res chain seq x y z
N MET A 1 5.92 14.70 14.38
CA MET A 1 4.53 15.17 14.21
C MET A 1 3.77 14.02 13.60
N THR A 2 2.60 13.67 14.11
CA THR A 2 1.86 12.50 13.62
C THR A 2 0.83 12.93 12.57
N LEU A 3 0.89 12.38 11.36
CA LEU A 3 0.03 12.73 10.23
C LEU A 3 -1.39 12.17 10.45
N SER A 4 -2.38 13.03 10.32
CA SER A 4 -3.80 12.68 10.20
C SER A 4 -4.10 11.99 8.86
N ALA A 5 -5.31 11.46 8.72
CA ALA A 5 -5.77 10.89 7.46
C ALA A 5 -5.77 11.92 6.32
N ALA A 6 -6.27 13.14 6.57
CA ALA A 6 -6.29 14.20 5.56
C ALA A 6 -4.88 14.54 5.04
N GLU A 7 -3.92 14.75 5.96
CA GLU A 7 -2.52 15.03 5.58
C GLU A 7 -1.86 13.88 4.80
N VAL A 8 -2.26 12.63 5.07
CA VAL A 8 -1.81 11.46 4.31
C VAL A 8 -2.37 11.48 2.89
N ILE A 9 -3.66 11.76 2.72
CA ILE A 9 -4.29 11.85 1.39
C ILE A 9 -3.68 13.00 0.58
N GLU A 10 -3.46 14.16 1.20
CA GLU A 10 -2.77 15.30 0.56
C GLU A 10 -1.36 14.92 0.06
N ARG A 11 -0.61 14.11 0.82
CA ARG A 11 0.72 13.63 0.41
C ARG A 11 0.67 12.62 -0.73
N ILE A 12 -0.33 11.73 -0.71
CA ILE A 12 -0.57 10.80 -1.82
C ILE A 12 -0.90 11.59 -3.08
N GLU A 13 -1.82 12.56 -2.99
CA GLU A 13 -2.22 13.42 -4.10
C GLU A 13 -1.06 14.27 -4.62
N ALA A 14 -0.24 14.85 -3.73
CA ALA A 14 0.94 15.61 -4.14
C ALA A 14 1.97 14.75 -4.90
N THR A 15 2.05 13.46 -4.55
CA THR A 15 2.94 12.51 -5.21
C THR A 15 2.35 11.98 -6.52
N TYR A 16 1.03 11.78 -6.54
CA TYR A 16 0.25 11.21 -7.64
C TYR A 16 -0.98 12.06 -7.93
N PRO A 17 -0.82 13.22 -8.60
CA PRO A 17 -1.94 14.12 -8.89
C PRO A 17 -3.07 13.46 -9.70
N GLN A 18 -2.75 12.40 -10.45
CA GLN A 18 -3.74 11.62 -11.20
C GLN A 18 -4.76 10.89 -10.32
N LEU A 19 -4.48 10.69 -9.03
CA LEU A 19 -5.43 10.07 -8.09
C LEU A 19 -6.44 11.06 -7.52
N SER A 20 -6.23 12.37 -7.66
CA SER A 20 -7.05 13.43 -7.04
C SER A 20 -8.55 13.21 -7.25
N SER A 21 -8.99 13.00 -8.50
CA SER A 21 -10.40 12.84 -8.81
C SER A 21 -11.04 11.59 -8.18
N VAL A 22 -10.25 10.55 -7.90
CA VAL A 22 -10.74 9.30 -7.28
C VAL A 22 -10.70 9.39 -5.76
N LEU A 23 -9.69 10.06 -5.20
CA LEU A 23 -9.56 10.27 -3.76
C LEU A 23 -10.64 11.19 -3.19
N HIS A 24 -11.17 12.08 -4.02
CA HIS A 24 -12.24 13.04 -3.69
C HIS A 24 -13.58 12.71 -4.38
N ASP A 25 -13.77 11.46 -4.80
CA ASP A 25 -15.08 10.97 -5.26
C ASP A 25 -16.07 10.93 -4.07
N GLU A 26 -17.34 11.26 -4.29
CA GLU A 26 -18.37 11.35 -3.23
C GLU A 26 -18.53 10.04 -2.42
N ILE A 27 -18.17 8.89 -3.00
CA ILE A 27 -18.25 7.58 -2.34
C ILE A 27 -17.01 7.32 -1.47
N VAL A 28 -15.87 7.90 -1.82
CA VAL A 28 -14.54 7.59 -1.27
C VAL A 28 -14.06 8.68 -0.30
N GLU A 29 -14.47 9.93 -0.51
CA GLU A 29 -14.01 11.08 0.27
C GLU A 29 -14.27 10.89 1.77
N GLY A 30 -13.22 11.12 2.57
CA GLY A 30 -13.27 10.95 4.03
C GLY A 30 -13.26 9.48 4.50
N LEU A 31 -13.32 8.50 3.59
CA LEU A 31 -13.21 7.08 3.90
C LEU A 31 -11.78 6.59 3.68
N THR A 32 -10.93 6.79 4.69
CA THR A 32 -9.48 6.51 4.63
C THR A 32 -9.14 5.14 4.06
N HIS A 33 -9.86 4.08 4.44
CA HIS A 33 -9.58 2.74 3.91
C HIS A 33 -9.82 2.63 2.40
N LEU A 34 -10.86 3.28 1.86
CA LEU A 34 -11.14 3.29 0.43
C LEU A 34 -10.10 4.13 -0.32
N GLN A 35 -9.75 5.29 0.22
CA GLN A 35 -8.72 6.16 -0.36
C GLN A 35 -7.34 5.45 -0.42
N ILE A 36 -6.98 4.73 0.63
CA ILE A 36 -5.74 3.93 0.66
C ILE A 36 -5.83 2.72 -0.29
N ALA A 37 -7.03 2.16 -0.51
CA ALA A 37 -7.21 1.11 -1.52
C ALA A 37 -6.95 1.61 -2.95
N GLU A 38 -7.32 2.86 -3.28
CA GLU A 38 -6.98 3.45 -4.58
C GLU A 38 -5.46 3.61 -4.75
N PHE A 39 -4.77 3.99 -3.67
CA PHE A 39 -3.30 4.05 -3.68
C PHE A 39 -2.68 2.66 -3.87
N SER A 40 -3.27 1.62 -3.29
CA SER A 40 -2.84 0.22 -3.53
C SER A 40 -3.03 -0.19 -4.99
N ARG A 41 -4.17 0.14 -5.61
CA ARG A 41 -4.44 -0.18 -7.02
C ARG A 41 -3.43 0.46 -7.96
N LEU A 42 -3.08 1.73 -7.75
CA LEU A 42 -2.01 2.37 -8.50
C LEU A 42 -0.68 1.63 -8.32
N THR A 43 -0.37 1.23 -7.09
CA THR A 43 0.86 0.50 -6.79
C THR A 43 0.89 -0.86 -7.49
N GLN A 44 -0.21 -1.60 -7.45
CA GLN A 44 -0.32 -2.88 -8.14
C GLN A 44 -0.17 -2.70 -9.66
N GLN A 45 -0.78 -1.67 -10.23
CA GLN A 45 -0.60 -1.34 -11.64
C GLN A 45 0.87 -1.08 -11.99
N GLN A 46 1.60 -0.30 -11.17
CA GLN A 46 3.03 -0.07 -11.37
C GLN A 46 3.83 -1.38 -11.36
N ILE A 47 3.47 -2.31 -10.47
CA ILE A 47 4.10 -3.63 -10.41
C ILE A 47 3.80 -4.44 -11.67
N ASP A 48 2.54 -4.47 -12.10
CA ASP A 48 2.08 -5.24 -13.27
C ASP A 48 2.73 -4.71 -14.57
N GLU A 49 2.85 -3.39 -14.70
CA GLU A 49 3.42 -2.70 -15.85
C GLU A 49 4.97 -2.63 -15.84
N HIS A 50 5.64 -3.20 -14.83
CA HIS A 50 7.09 -3.09 -14.64
C HIS A 50 7.59 -1.63 -14.54
N ASP A 51 6.77 -0.72 -13.99
CA ASP A 51 7.15 0.66 -13.69
C ASP A 51 8.00 0.71 -12.41
N CYS A 52 9.28 0.39 -12.56
CA CYS A 52 10.23 0.40 -11.45
C CYS A 52 10.35 1.76 -10.76
N ASP A 53 10.32 2.86 -11.52
CA ASP A 53 10.51 4.21 -10.99
C ASP A 53 9.29 4.68 -10.21
N GLY A 54 8.09 4.39 -10.73
CA GLY A 54 6.83 4.61 -10.02
C GLY A 54 6.76 3.78 -8.74
N PHE A 55 7.07 2.49 -8.81
CA PHE A 55 7.07 1.62 -7.63
C PHE A 55 8.07 2.10 -6.55
N GLN A 56 9.29 2.50 -6.94
CA GLN A 56 10.26 3.05 -5.99
C GLN A 56 9.79 4.36 -5.35
N ARG A 57 9.06 5.20 -6.09
CA ARG A 57 8.42 6.41 -5.55
C ARG A 57 7.34 6.05 -4.54
N THR A 58 6.51 5.06 -4.85
CA THR A 58 5.48 4.53 -3.95
C THR A 58 6.11 3.98 -2.68
N CYS A 59 7.17 3.17 -2.76
CA CYS A 59 7.84 2.64 -1.59
C CYS A 59 8.36 3.74 -0.66
N ARG A 60 8.96 4.81 -1.22
CA ARG A 60 9.43 5.95 -0.43
C ARG A 60 8.28 6.64 0.28
N LEU A 61 7.19 6.92 -0.43
CA LEU A 61 5.99 7.52 0.15
C LEU A 61 5.39 6.62 1.23
N PHE A 62 5.25 5.32 0.96
CA PHE A 62 4.72 4.34 1.93
C PHE A 62 5.50 4.40 3.25
N ILE A 63 6.84 4.36 3.22
CA ILE A 63 7.66 4.42 4.44
C ILE A 63 7.46 5.75 5.17
N GLU A 64 7.41 6.87 4.44
CA GLU A 64 7.15 8.18 5.04
C GLU A 64 5.80 8.20 5.77
N LEU A 65 4.75 7.66 5.16
CA LEU A 65 3.41 7.60 5.77
C LEU A 65 3.38 6.62 6.95
N TRP A 66 3.96 5.44 6.80
CA TRP A 66 4.02 4.39 7.82
C TRP A 66 4.70 4.87 9.10
N ASP A 67 5.77 5.65 8.97
CA ASP A 67 6.58 6.10 10.10
C ASP A 67 5.98 7.29 10.84
N ASN A 68 5.10 8.04 10.18
CA ASN A 68 4.64 9.32 10.69
C ASN A 68 3.12 9.39 10.89
N ALA A 69 2.30 8.45 10.39
CA ALA A 69 0.84 8.57 10.47
C ALA A 69 0.24 8.10 11.80
N VAL A 70 -1.01 8.52 12.07
CA VAL A 70 -1.78 8.03 13.21
C VAL A 70 -2.07 6.54 13.10
N PRO A 71 -2.26 5.81 14.22
CA PRO A 71 -2.47 4.36 14.19
C PRO A 71 -3.60 3.88 13.27
N ALA A 72 -4.68 4.65 13.14
CA ALA A 72 -5.79 4.33 12.23
C ALA A 72 -5.34 4.30 10.76
N VAL A 73 -4.47 5.20 10.35
CA VAL A 73 -3.92 5.24 8.98
C VAL A 73 -2.89 4.13 8.79
N ILE A 74 -2.03 3.86 9.78
CA ILE A 74 -1.11 2.72 9.73
C ILE A 74 -1.89 1.41 9.54
N ASN A 75 -3.00 1.25 10.24
CA ASN A 75 -3.89 0.11 10.05
C ASN A 75 -4.44 0.06 8.61
N ALA A 76 -4.88 1.19 8.04
CA ALA A 76 -5.33 1.24 6.64
C ALA A 76 -4.21 0.92 5.64
N LEU A 77 -2.98 1.40 5.86
CA LEU A 77 -1.80 1.02 5.07
C LEU A 77 -1.51 -0.49 5.18
N ASN A 78 -1.79 -1.10 6.32
CA ASN A 78 -1.60 -2.53 6.48
C ASN A 78 -2.64 -3.35 5.69
N VAL A 79 -3.93 -3.11 5.96
CA VAL A 79 -5.03 -3.96 5.46
C VAL A 79 -5.60 -3.52 4.12
N SER A 80 -5.50 -2.23 3.77
CA SER A 80 -6.04 -1.70 2.52
C SER A 80 -4.96 -1.38 1.49
N PHE A 81 -3.68 -1.39 1.90
CA PHE A 81 -2.57 -1.24 0.97
C PHE A 81 -1.75 -2.52 0.80
N LEU A 82 -1.05 -2.97 1.85
CA LEU A 82 -0.12 -4.10 1.73
C LEU A 82 -0.82 -5.42 1.37
N GLU A 83 -1.97 -5.70 1.98
CA GLU A 83 -2.75 -6.94 1.74
C GLU A 83 -3.17 -7.11 0.27
N HIS A 84 -3.29 -6.00 -0.46
CA HIS A 84 -3.73 -5.98 -1.84
C HIS A 84 -2.58 -6.05 -2.86
N LEU A 85 -1.32 -6.05 -2.41
CA LEU A 85 -0.17 -6.18 -3.31
C LEU A 85 0.14 -7.65 -3.58
N VAL A 86 0.20 -8.01 -4.86
CA VAL A 86 0.47 -9.37 -5.33
C VAL A 86 1.85 -9.41 -5.99
N PHE A 87 2.77 -10.16 -5.39
CA PHE A 87 4.15 -10.33 -5.90
C PHE A 87 4.38 -11.67 -6.61
N GLU A 88 3.43 -12.59 -6.47
CA GLU A 88 3.47 -13.92 -7.09
C GLU A 88 2.03 -14.34 -7.39
N ASP A 89 1.78 -14.77 -8.64
CA ASP A 89 0.57 -15.50 -9.02
C ASP A 89 0.97 -16.76 -9.82
N GLU A 90 -0.02 -17.56 -10.23
CA GLU A 90 0.20 -18.83 -10.95
C GLU A 90 0.96 -18.67 -12.28
N THR A 91 1.07 -17.44 -12.80
CA THR A 91 1.54 -17.15 -14.17
C THR A 91 2.72 -16.18 -14.23
N ILE A 92 2.86 -15.28 -13.26
CA ILE A 92 3.83 -14.18 -13.28
C ILE A 92 4.47 -14.00 -11.90
N LEU A 93 5.80 -14.12 -11.88
CA LEU A 93 6.62 -13.84 -10.70
C LEU A 93 7.10 -12.38 -10.75
N ARG A 94 6.50 -11.50 -9.94
CA ARG A 94 6.86 -10.06 -9.83
C ARG A 94 7.96 -9.86 -8.79
N ARG A 95 8.96 -10.76 -8.79
CA ARG A 95 10.03 -10.79 -7.80
C ARG A 95 10.84 -9.50 -7.75
N TRP A 96 10.95 -8.81 -8.87
CA TRP A 96 11.65 -7.52 -8.96
C TRP A 96 11.08 -6.48 -7.99
N ALA A 97 9.75 -6.44 -7.81
CA ALA A 97 9.10 -5.49 -6.93
C ALA A 97 9.28 -5.89 -5.46
N TYR A 98 9.17 -7.18 -5.14
CA TYR A 98 9.44 -7.70 -3.80
C TYR A 98 10.90 -7.43 -3.36
N ASP A 99 11.86 -7.77 -4.22
CA ASP A 99 13.29 -7.57 -3.96
C ASP A 99 13.65 -6.07 -3.91
N GLY A 100 12.92 -5.23 -4.66
CA GLY A 100 13.07 -3.78 -4.68
C GLY A 100 12.45 -3.04 -3.49
N MET A 101 11.66 -3.71 -2.64
CA MET A 101 11.09 -3.07 -1.45
C MET A 101 12.16 -2.62 -0.45
N PRO A 102 11.97 -1.47 0.20
CA PRO A 102 12.69 -1.15 1.43
C PRO A 102 12.45 -2.22 2.50
N GLU A 103 13.50 -2.57 3.25
CA GLU A 103 13.46 -3.62 4.28
C GLU A 103 12.27 -3.47 5.24
N ARG A 104 12.02 -2.25 5.70
CA ARG A 104 10.92 -1.97 6.64
C ARG A 104 9.53 -2.23 6.05
N MET A 105 9.33 -1.95 4.76
CA MET A 105 8.08 -2.25 4.05
C MET A 105 7.92 -3.77 3.87
N ARG A 106 9.03 -4.46 3.54
CA ARG A 106 9.04 -5.92 3.40
C ARG A 106 8.68 -6.61 4.72
N VAL A 107 9.26 -6.17 5.84
CA VAL A 107 8.92 -6.70 7.18
C VAL A 107 7.42 -6.51 7.47
N ALA A 108 6.88 -5.30 7.25
CA ALA A 108 5.45 -5.05 7.46
C ALA A 108 4.57 -5.96 6.58
N TYR A 109 4.94 -6.16 5.32
CA TYR A 109 4.25 -7.07 4.41
C TYR A 109 4.31 -8.54 4.88
N GLU A 110 5.48 -9.03 5.28
CA GLU A 110 5.65 -10.40 5.78
C GLU A 110 4.86 -10.65 7.08
N GLU A 111 4.86 -9.69 8.00
CA GLU A 111 4.08 -9.75 9.25
C GLU A 111 2.58 -9.80 8.99
N MET A 112 2.09 -8.97 8.06
CA MET A 112 0.69 -8.95 7.61
C MET A 112 0.30 -10.29 6.99
N GLN A 113 1.12 -10.83 6.08
CA GLN A 113 0.85 -12.14 5.46
C GLN A 113 0.85 -13.28 6.49
N LEU A 114 1.74 -13.22 7.48
CA LEU A 114 1.77 -14.20 8.57
C LEU A 114 0.51 -14.11 9.44
N HIS A 115 0.04 -12.90 9.73
CA HIS A 115 -1.20 -12.68 10.46
C HIS A 115 -2.42 -13.23 9.70
N ASN A 116 -2.52 -12.93 8.40
CA ASN A 116 -3.61 -13.41 7.56
C ASN A 116 -3.63 -14.94 7.46
N ARG A 117 -2.47 -15.59 7.31
CA ARG A 117 -2.39 -17.07 7.32
C ARG A 117 -2.91 -17.69 8.63
N ARG A 118 -2.61 -17.08 9.78
CA ARG A 118 -3.10 -17.55 11.09
C ARG A 118 -4.62 -17.43 11.19
N ILE A 119 -5.21 -16.33 10.72
CA ILE A 119 -6.66 -16.13 10.76
C ILE A 119 -7.39 -17.07 9.80
N HIS A 120 -6.84 -17.29 8.61
CA HIS A 120 -7.44 -18.13 7.58
C HIS A 120 -7.12 -19.62 7.72
N GLY A 121 -6.47 -20.04 8.81
CA GLY A 121 -6.22 -21.45 9.13
C GLY A 121 -5.21 -22.15 8.21
N GLN A 122 -4.35 -21.42 7.51
CA GLN A 122 -3.22 -21.98 6.77
C GLN A 122 -1.99 -22.07 7.67
N GLU A 123 -2.11 -22.81 8.77
CA GLU A 123 -0.94 -23.33 9.50
C GLU A 123 -0.54 -24.66 8.86
N ASN A 124 0.52 -24.64 8.03
CA ASN A 124 1.32 -25.78 7.59
C ASN A 124 0.56 -27.09 7.24
N ALA A 125 0.27 -27.27 5.94
CA ALA A 125 0.43 -28.59 5.32
C ALA A 125 1.90 -28.79 4.93
#